data_AF-A0A9P1CIH0-F1
#
_entry.id   AF-A0A9P1CIH0-F1
#
_cell.length_a   1.000
_cell.length_b   1.000
_cell.length_c   1.000
_cell.angle_alpha   90.00
_cell.angle_beta   90.00
_cell.angle_gamma   90.00
#
_symmetry.space_group_name_H-M   'P 1'
#
loop_
_entity.id
_entity.type
_entity.pdbx_description
1 polymer ?
#
loop_
_entity_poly.entity_id
_entity_poly.type
_entity_poly.pdbx_seq_one_letter_code
_entity_poly.pdbx_strand_id
1 'polypeptide(L)'
;MPEGLFASIQVAHWPFALNWQHLPSQPRHFFFEIGANNHELERDELGQLLDGEDDSEGGFLLSFEPLLDKYSYLLSFSSGGGAENNAAVNLGLQHRRGLALPYAVGHCGESKSDRSSKGIGAAVFHVTALDGCSSLRPPTADFKLQNQEIASTGAGMSWPSWVVDRCAHLQEERSVPCVSLATVVGNWLGARPIARMKVDAQGSDLDVIKSAGEFLHRLLFINLEVHSRLAAPLYHGQASCDEVLLTMRNLGFVLADARKIGSACNFTMPEGNLDFVRREVWPLWRSFYKDYAYCDVFSAAGACGGPHCIAPRIRAQVNRTGGCEGEIQDRLTFESSALGMVQVWVSPGCEENLQIRLVDQHISFWIHQGPVKGKVCSVQSGFIASTNGPMVRLQVDDRRAMGAHKSKLVILKGLLDQEAEKAGESLTMYLDASARFDPDIYWPQPCELLMKSAHWIHIFRVSTQFVATNKSSEFCVLDKF
;
A
#
# COMPACT_ATOMS: atom_id res chain seq x y z
N MET A 1 -25.44 -36.03 10.17
CA MET A 1 -25.18 -34.79 10.94
C MET A 1 -23.68 -34.69 11.08
N PRO A 2 -23.07 -33.50 10.96
CA PRO A 2 -21.64 -33.40 11.21
C PRO A 2 -21.36 -33.79 12.67
N GLU A 3 -20.37 -34.65 12.87
CA GLU A 3 -19.89 -35.04 14.21
C GLU A 3 -19.05 -33.89 14.77
N GLY A 4 -19.41 -33.35 15.94
CA GLY A 4 -18.65 -32.26 16.56
C GLY A 4 -19.47 -31.33 17.46
N LEU A 5 -18.78 -30.35 18.06
CA LEU A 5 -19.38 -29.26 18.82
C LEU A 5 -19.46 -28.01 17.94
N PHE A 6 -20.63 -27.37 17.92
CA PHE A 6 -20.89 -26.18 17.11
C PHE A 6 -21.40 -25.04 17.99
N ALA A 7 -20.96 -23.82 17.70
CA ALA A 7 -21.45 -22.60 18.31
C ALA A 7 -21.74 -21.57 17.23
N SER A 8 -22.86 -20.85 17.37
CA SER A 8 -23.15 -19.68 16.54
C SER A 8 -22.55 -18.46 17.22
N ILE A 9 -21.65 -17.76 16.52
CA ILE A 9 -20.97 -16.57 17.02
C ILE A 9 -21.33 -15.36 16.16
N GLN A 10 -21.54 -14.21 16.80
CA GLN A 10 -21.67 -12.93 16.11
C GLN A 10 -20.29 -12.29 16.01
N VAL A 11 -19.77 -12.14 14.79
CA VAL A 11 -18.46 -11.54 14.53
C VAL A 11 -18.53 -10.05 14.15
N ALA A 12 -19.69 -9.59 13.70
CA ALA A 12 -19.93 -8.21 13.28
C ALA A 12 -21.38 -7.79 13.56
N HIS A 13 -21.64 -6.49 13.62
CA HIS A 13 -22.99 -5.94 13.72
C HIS A 13 -23.75 -5.98 12.39
N TRP A 14 -25.09 -6.01 12.49
CA TRP A 14 -26.02 -5.79 11.39
C TRP A 14 -27.10 -4.75 11.81
N PRO A 15 -27.41 -3.71 11.02
CA PRO A 15 -26.82 -3.35 9.72
C PRO A 15 -25.31 -3.16 9.76
N PHE A 16 -24.61 -3.54 8.68
CA PHE A 16 -23.15 -3.63 8.69
C PHE A 16 -22.44 -2.29 8.98
N ALA A 17 -23.12 -1.16 8.68
CA ALA A 17 -22.59 0.17 8.98
C ALA A 17 -22.40 0.48 10.48
N LEU A 18 -23.02 -0.30 11.37
CA LEU A 18 -22.81 -0.16 12.82
C LEU A 18 -21.38 -0.52 13.25
N ASN A 19 -20.60 -1.22 12.42
CA ASN A 19 -19.24 -1.62 12.79
C ASN A 19 -18.21 -0.48 12.74
N TRP A 20 -18.59 0.71 12.26
CA TRP A 20 -17.74 1.91 12.25
C TRP A 20 -18.45 3.14 12.82
N GLN A 21 -19.53 2.95 13.58
CA GLN A 21 -20.29 4.05 14.18
C GLN A 21 -19.53 4.77 15.30
N HIS A 22 -18.52 4.11 15.88
CA HIS A 22 -17.65 4.66 16.91
C HIS A 22 -16.59 5.61 16.33
N LEU A 23 -16.43 5.66 15.01
CA LEU A 23 -15.52 6.58 14.35
C LEU A 23 -16.15 7.98 14.30
N PRO A 24 -15.33 9.05 14.39
CA PRO A 24 -15.84 10.42 14.37
C PRO A 24 -16.50 10.81 13.04
N SER A 25 -16.12 10.13 11.96
CA SER A 25 -16.73 10.26 10.64
C SER A 25 -16.88 8.88 9.99
N GLN A 26 -17.71 8.82 8.96
CA GLN A 26 -17.82 7.62 8.15
C GLN A 26 -16.54 7.38 7.34
N PRO A 27 -16.07 6.13 7.20
CA PRO A 27 -14.90 5.81 6.39
C PRO A 27 -15.05 6.30 4.94
N ARG A 28 -14.01 6.99 4.47
CA ARG A 28 -13.94 7.52 3.10
C ARG A 28 -13.57 6.43 2.09
N HIS A 29 -12.73 5.49 2.52
CA HIS A 29 -12.21 4.39 1.73
C HIS A 29 -12.46 3.06 2.42
N PHE A 30 -12.65 2.01 1.62
CA PHE A 30 -12.69 0.64 2.09
C PHE A 30 -11.52 -0.12 1.48
N PHE A 31 -10.90 -0.95 2.30
CA PHE A 31 -9.78 -1.79 1.94
C PHE A 31 -10.12 -3.24 2.25
N PHE A 32 -9.71 -4.15 1.38
CA PHE A 32 -9.88 -5.59 1.58
C PHE A 32 -8.55 -6.30 1.66
N GLU A 33 -8.49 -7.28 2.53
CA GLU A 33 -7.41 -8.25 2.62
C GLU A 33 -8.02 -9.64 2.61
N ILE A 34 -7.79 -10.39 1.53
CA ILE A 34 -8.33 -11.74 1.38
C ILE A 34 -7.19 -12.73 1.60
N GLY A 35 -7.36 -13.63 2.57
CA GLY A 35 -6.30 -14.56 2.99
C GLY A 35 -5.28 -13.91 3.92
N ALA A 36 -5.76 -13.11 4.89
CA ALA A 36 -4.91 -12.31 5.77
C ALA A 36 -3.88 -13.14 6.57
N ASN A 37 -4.22 -14.38 6.91
CA ASN A 37 -3.36 -15.27 7.67
C ASN A 37 -2.78 -14.58 8.94
N ASN A 38 -1.46 -14.64 9.15
CA ASN A 38 -0.79 -14.12 10.35
C ASN A 38 0.53 -13.36 10.06
N HIS A 39 0.77 -13.00 8.80
CA HIS A 39 1.96 -12.28 8.36
C HIS A 39 1.63 -11.34 7.20
N GLU A 40 2.47 -10.33 6.97
CA GLU A 40 2.30 -9.34 5.89
C GLU A 40 0.91 -8.70 5.88
N LEU A 41 0.46 -8.29 7.07
CA LEU A 41 -0.91 -7.83 7.29
C LEU A 41 -1.12 -6.43 6.70
N GLU A 42 -2.17 -6.25 5.90
CA GLU A 42 -2.54 -4.98 5.28
C GLU A 42 -2.79 -3.88 6.32
N ARG A 43 -3.22 -4.22 7.55
CA ARG A 43 -3.38 -3.21 8.60
C ARG A 43 -2.06 -2.52 8.98
N ASP A 44 -0.95 -3.25 8.90
CA ASP A 44 0.37 -2.75 9.27
C ASP A 44 0.94 -1.90 8.11
N GLU A 45 0.66 -2.30 6.87
CA GLU A 45 1.07 -1.58 5.67
C GLU A 45 0.24 -0.30 5.42
N LEU A 46 -1.06 -0.35 5.70
CA LEU A 46 -2.01 0.74 5.46
C LEU A 46 -2.18 1.68 6.65
N GLY A 47 -1.43 1.54 7.75
CA GLY A 47 -1.67 2.28 9.00
C GLY A 47 -1.99 3.77 8.81
N GLN A 48 -1.16 4.49 8.05
CA GLN A 48 -1.39 5.92 7.72
C GLN A 48 -2.69 6.18 6.94
N LEU A 49 -3.06 5.29 6.01
CA LEU A 49 -4.30 5.36 5.23
C LEU A 49 -5.54 4.96 6.05
N LEU A 50 -5.37 4.07 7.01
CA LEU A 50 -6.44 3.68 7.92
C LEU A 50 -6.75 4.83 8.86
N ASP A 51 -5.75 5.39 9.53
CA ASP A 51 -5.97 6.43 10.53
C ASP A 51 -6.30 7.79 9.90
N GLY A 52 -5.72 8.09 8.73
CA GLY A 52 -5.84 9.38 8.05
C GLY A 52 -4.89 10.44 8.63
N GLU A 53 -4.77 11.60 7.95
CA GLU A 53 -4.06 12.76 8.51
C GLU A 53 -4.81 13.34 9.72
N ASP A 54 -6.14 13.35 9.61
CA ASP A 54 -7.07 13.54 10.71
C ASP A 54 -7.97 12.31 10.80
N ASP A 55 -8.36 11.95 12.02
CA ASP A 55 -9.29 10.86 12.35
C ASP A 55 -10.61 10.93 11.53
N SER A 56 -10.91 12.05 10.86
CA SER A 56 -12.04 12.22 9.97
C SER A 56 -11.86 11.73 8.52
N GLU A 57 -10.65 11.43 8.06
CA GLU A 57 -10.36 11.10 6.65
C GLU A 57 -9.93 9.65 6.38
N GLY A 58 -9.75 8.85 7.43
CA GLY A 58 -9.26 7.48 7.36
C GLY A 58 -10.15 6.48 6.61
N GLY A 59 -9.55 5.36 6.19
CA GLY A 59 -10.26 4.22 5.61
C GLY A 59 -10.75 3.19 6.63
N PHE A 60 -11.29 2.09 6.12
CA PHE A 60 -11.73 0.94 6.93
C PHE A 60 -11.35 -0.37 6.25
N LEU A 61 -10.67 -1.25 6.99
CA LEU A 61 -10.18 -2.54 6.50
C LEU A 61 -11.16 -3.67 6.82
N LEU A 62 -11.46 -4.52 5.84
CA LEU A 62 -12.05 -5.84 6.07
C LEU A 62 -11.03 -6.91 5.67
N SER A 63 -10.60 -7.71 6.65
CA SER A 63 -9.74 -8.87 6.43
C SER A 63 -10.55 -10.16 6.53
N PHE A 64 -10.24 -11.12 5.66
CA PHE A 64 -10.95 -12.39 5.54
C PHE A 64 -9.98 -13.54 5.75
N GLU A 65 -10.26 -14.39 6.75
CA GLU A 65 -9.41 -15.51 7.13
C GLU A 65 -10.25 -16.69 7.67
N PRO A 66 -10.50 -17.75 6.88
CA PRO A 66 -11.35 -18.87 7.29
C PRO A 66 -10.74 -19.78 8.38
N LEU A 67 -9.43 -19.80 8.57
CA LEU A 67 -8.78 -20.60 9.61
C LEU A 67 -8.95 -19.93 10.97
N LEU A 68 -9.70 -20.57 11.87
CA LEU A 68 -10.09 -19.98 13.15
C LEU A 68 -8.91 -19.65 14.08
N ASP A 69 -7.80 -20.38 13.99
CA ASP A 69 -6.59 -20.08 14.76
C ASP A 69 -5.88 -18.83 14.23
N LYS A 70 -5.88 -18.58 12.91
CA LYS A 70 -5.38 -17.34 12.31
C LYS A 70 -6.32 -16.17 12.52
N TYR A 71 -7.61 -16.39 12.38
CA TYR A 71 -8.62 -15.41 12.77
C TYR A 71 -8.41 -14.97 14.23
N SER A 72 -8.23 -15.92 15.15
CA SER A 72 -7.95 -15.63 16.56
C SER A 72 -6.63 -14.87 16.76
N TYR A 73 -5.59 -15.17 15.96
CA TYR A 73 -4.36 -14.39 15.92
C TYR A 73 -4.64 -12.92 15.55
N LEU A 74 -5.39 -12.66 14.47
CA LEU A 74 -5.75 -11.30 14.04
C LEU A 74 -6.47 -10.52 15.15
N LEU A 75 -7.36 -11.18 15.88
CA LEU A 75 -8.11 -10.57 16.98
C LEU A 75 -7.25 -10.28 18.22
N SER A 76 -6.14 -10.98 18.42
CA SER A 76 -5.27 -10.77 19.59
C SER A 76 -4.61 -9.38 19.62
N PHE A 77 -4.66 -8.65 18.50
CA PHE A 77 -4.12 -7.29 18.37
C PHE A 77 -5.15 -6.18 18.61
N SER A 78 -6.43 -6.55 18.70
CA SER A 78 -7.56 -5.62 18.84
C SER A 78 -7.50 -4.76 20.11
N SER A 79 -6.73 -5.19 21.09
CA SER A 79 -6.38 -4.47 22.30
C SER A 79 -5.12 -3.65 22.09
N GLY A 80 -5.28 -2.39 21.63
CA GLY A 80 -4.24 -1.38 21.83
C GLY A 80 -3.77 -1.46 23.28
N GLY A 81 -2.49 -1.83 23.47
CA GLY A 81 -1.97 -2.40 24.72
C GLY A 81 -2.03 -1.48 25.95
N GLY A 82 -3.20 -1.38 26.58
CA GLY A 82 -3.40 -0.64 27.82
C GLY A 82 -4.58 -1.17 28.66
N ALA A 83 -4.58 -0.88 29.95
CA ALA A 83 -5.52 -1.37 30.97
C ALA A 83 -7.00 -0.95 30.78
N GLU A 84 -7.36 -0.33 29.65
CA GLU A 84 -8.75 -0.02 29.25
C GLU A 84 -9.49 -1.25 28.65
N ASN A 85 -8.82 -2.40 28.56
CA ASN A 85 -9.26 -3.69 28.02
C ASN A 85 -10.43 -4.40 28.75
N ASN A 86 -11.19 -3.71 29.60
CA ASN A 86 -12.39 -4.28 30.25
C ASN A 86 -13.69 -3.97 29.48
N ALA A 87 -13.62 -3.19 28.39
CA ALA A 87 -14.78 -2.93 27.54
C ALA A 87 -15.10 -4.13 26.65
N ALA A 88 -16.37 -4.52 26.58
CA ALA A 88 -16.83 -5.49 25.60
C ALA A 88 -16.66 -4.91 24.19
N VAL A 89 -15.76 -5.47 23.40
CA VAL A 89 -15.55 -5.12 21.99
C VAL A 89 -16.19 -6.17 21.08
N ASN A 90 -16.50 -5.77 19.84
CA ASN A 90 -16.99 -6.71 18.84
C ASN A 90 -15.91 -7.75 18.52
N LEU A 91 -16.31 -9.03 18.47
CA LEU A 91 -15.39 -10.14 18.27
C LEU A 91 -14.54 -9.97 17.00
N GLY A 92 -15.10 -9.43 15.91
CA GLY A 92 -14.37 -9.22 14.66
C GLY A 92 -13.43 -8.01 14.65
N LEU A 93 -13.42 -7.15 15.66
CA LEU A 93 -12.57 -5.97 15.65
C LEU A 93 -11.10 -6.41 15.78
N GLN A 94 -10.24 -6.07 14.81
CA GLN A 94 -8.80 -6.35 14.85
C GLN A 94 -7.95 -5.06 14.88
N HIS A 95 -8.59 -3.94 14.54
CA HIS A 95 -8.01 -2.59 14.53
C HIS A 95 -9.15 -1.61 14.82
N ARG A 96 -8.88 -0.40 15.35
CA ARG A 96 -9.93 0.63 15.56
C ARG A 96 -10.74 0.90 14.30
N ARG A 97 -10.12 0.72 13.13
CA ARG A 97 -10.70 0.88 11.78
C ARG A 97 -10.62 -0.40 10.95
N GLY A 98 -10.66 -1.57 11.57
CA GLY A 98 -10.54 -2.83 10.85
C GLY A 98 -11.29 -3.99 11.49
N LEU A 99 -11.98 -4.76 10.66
CA LEU A 99 -12.62 -6.02 11.06
C LEU A 99 -11.89 -7.20 10.41
N ALA A 100 -11.72 -8.27 11.16
CA ALA A 100 -11.41 -9.59 10.64
C ALA A 100 -12.71 -10.42 10.63
N LEU A 101 -12.89 -11.24 9.59
CA LEU A 101 -14.08 -12.05 9.39
C LEU A 101 -13.67 -13.50 9.05
N PRO A 102 -14.24 -14.52 9.72
CA PRO A 102 -13.86 -15.92 9.54
C PRO A 102 -14.56 -16.54 8.33
N TYR A 103 -14.41 -15.92 7.16
CA TYR A 103 -14.98 -16.37 5.91
C TYR A 103 -13.88 -16.59 4.88
N ALA A 104 -13.97 -17.68 4.14
CA ALA A 104 -13.34 -17.78 2.85
C ALA A 104 -14.08 -16.89 1.85
N VAL A 105 -13.39 -16.36 0.85
CA VAL A 105 -14.01 -15.53 -0.19
C VAL A 105 -13.93 -16.22 -1.54
N GLY A 106 -15.04 -16.26 -2.27
CA GLY A 106 -15.11 -16.90 -3.57
C GLY A 106 -16.54 -17.09 -4.09
N HIS A 107 -16.74 -18.04 -5.00
CA HIS A 107 -18.07 -18.42 -5.46
C HIS A 107 -18.77 -19.33 -4.44
N CYS A 108 -19.46 -18.71 -3.49
CA CYS A 108 -20.11 -19.38 -2.37
C CYS A 108 -21.62 -19.47 -2.55
N GLY A 109 -22.24 -20.59 -2.16
CA GLY A 109 -23.70 -20.70 -2.08
C GLY A 109 -24.43 -20.96 -3.41
N GLU A 110 -23.74 -21.42 -4.47
CA GLU A 110 -24.39 -21.83 -5.73
C GLU A 110 -25.02 -23.24 -5.69
N SER A 111 -25.32 -23.76 -4.50
CA SER A 111 -26.10 -25.00 -4.42
C SER A 111 -27.49 -24.74 -4.99
N LYS A 112 -27.83 -25.46 -6.07
CA LYS A 112 -29.07 -25.28 -6.86
C LYS A 112 -30.37 -25.32 -6.03
N SER A 113 -30.31 -25.76 -4.78
CA SER A 113 -31.46 -26.01 -3.91
C SER A 113 -31.95 -24.80 -3.11
N ASP A 114 -31.17 -23.72 -2.94
CA ASP A 114 -31.60 -22.57 -2.13
C ASP A 114 -31.29 -21.23 -2.81
N ARG A 115 -32.33 -20.64 -3.43
CA ARG A 115 -32.22 -19.32 -4.07
C ARG A 115 -32.24 -18.16 -3.09
N SER A 116 -32.52 -18.41 -1.80
CA SER A 116 -32.67 -17.34 -0.79
C SER A 116 -31.35 -16.87 -0.19
N SER A 117 -30.28 -17.67 -0.32
CA SER A 117 -28.96 -17.45 0.27
C SER A 117 -27.87 -17.24 -0.79
N LYS A 118 -28.18 -16.47 -1.86
CA LYS A 118 -27.20 -16.16 -2.92
C LYS A 118 -25.96 -15.47 -2.35
N GLY A 119 -24.81 -16.15 -2.44
CA GLY A 119 -23.50 -15.58 -2.13
C GLY A 119 -23.00 -15.75 -0.70
N ILE A 120 -23.75 -16.41 0.19
CA ILE A 120 -23.27 -16.84 1.52
C ILE A 120 -23.55 -18.33 1.66
N GLY A 121 -22.56 -19.11 2.09
CA GLY A 121 -22.74 -20.54 2.32
C GLY A 121 -21.56 -21.16 3.04
N ALA A 122 -21.38 -22.46 2.83
CA ALA A 122 -20.18 -23.18 3.24
C ALA A 122 -19.41 -23.65 2.02
N ALA A 123 -18.09 -23.78 2.16
CA ALA A 123 -17.22 -24.38 1.16
C ALA A 123 -16.24 -25.36 1.82
N VAL A 124 -15.76 -26.32 1.03
CA VAL A 124 -14.68 -27.21 1.46
C VAL A 124 -13.36 -26.45 1.36
N PHE A 125 -12.66 -26.34 2.47
CA PHE A 125 -11.34 -25.74 2.58
C PHE A 125 -10.31 -26.84 2.83
N HIS A 126 -9.21 -26.78 2.09
CA HIS A 126 -8.17 -27.79 2.08
C HIS A 126 -7.02 -27.27 2.93
N VAL A 127 -6.90 -27.81 4.15
CA VAL A 127 -5.90 -27.36 5.13
C VAL A 127 -4.63 -28.18 4.94
N THR A 128 -3.50 -27.49 4.83
CA THR A 128 -2.18 -28.16 4.72
C THR A 128 -1.39 -28.01 6.01
N ALA A 129 -0.16 -28.51 6.05
CA ALA A 129 0.69 -28.40 7.24
C ALA A 129 1.17 -26.96 7.51
N LEU A 130 1.05 -26.09 6.50
CA LEU A 130 1.32 -24.66 6.61
C LEU A 130 0.04 -23.89 6.29
N ASP A 131 -0.36 -23.01 7.20
CA ASP A 131 -1.55 -22.16 7.06
C ASP A 131 -1.58 -21.38 5.75
N GLY A 132 -0.45 -20.77 5.39
CA GLY A 132 -0.25 -20.01 4.15
C GLY A 132 -0.28 -20.86 2.89
N CYS A 133 -0.47 -22.17 2.99
CA CYS A 133 -0.67 -23.06 1.85
C CYS A 133 -2.08 -23.68 1.82
N SER A 134 -2.99 -23.22 2.68
CA SER A 134 -4.36 -23.73 2.76
C SER A 134 -5.27 -22.94 1.83
N SER A 135 -6.20 -23.61 1.14
CA SER A 135 -6.97 -22.97 0.06
C SER A 135 -8.35 -23.58 -0.12
N LEU A 136 -9.25 -22.83 -0.78
CA LEU A 136 -10.49 -23.37 -1.35
C LEU A 136 -10.22 -24.36 -2.50
N ARG A 137 -9.00 -24.36 -3.06
CA ARG A 137 -8.56 -25.33 -4.07
C ARG A 137 -7.72 -26.44 -3.43
N PRO A 138 -7.92 -27.71 -3.84
CA PRO A 138 -7.07 -28.78 -3.37
C PRO A 138 -5.66 -28.67 -3.96
N PRO A 139 -4.62 -29.12 -3.24
CA PRO A 139 -3.28 -29.27 -3.81
C PRO A 139 -3.27 -30.15 -5.06
N THR A 140 -2.42 -29.85 -6.03
CA THR A 140 -2.26 -30.66 -7.25
C THR A 140 -1.61 -32.01 -6.90
N ALA A 141 -2.25 -33.12 -7.26
CA ALA A 141 -1.77 -34.47 -6.92
C ALA A 141 -0.34 -34.75 -7.40
N ASP A 142 0.01 -34.28 -8.61
CA ASP A 142 1.32 -34.51 -9.23
C ASP A 142 2.34 -33.38 -8.98
N PHE A 143 2.02 -32.42 -8.10
CA PHE A 143 2.88 -31.24 -7.86
C PHE A 143 4.32 -31.63 -7.53
N LYS A 144 4.52 -32.61 -6.63
CA LYS A 144 5.86 -33.05 -6.22
C LYS A 144 6.67 -33.60 -7.40
N LEU A 145 6.04 -34.42 -8.24
CA LEU A 145 6.68 -35.04 -9.39
C LEU A 145 7.07 -33.98 -10.43
N GLN A 146 6.14 -33.08 -10.75
CA GLN A 146 6.38 -31.98 -11.69
C GLN A 146 7.49 -31.04 -11.19
N ASN A 147 7.49 -30.70 -9.91
CA ASN A 147 8.52 -29.85 -9.32
C ASN A 147 9.91 -30.50 -9.37
N GLN A 148 10.00 -31.81 -9.10
CA GLN A 148 11.24 -32.57 -9.20
C GLN A 148 11.74 -32.64 -10.65
N GLU A 149 10.84 -32.84 -11.62
CA GLU A 149 11.19 -32.85 -13.04
C GLU A 149 11.77 -31.49 -13.47
N ILE A 150 11.10 -30.38 -13.12
CA ILE A 150 11.59 -29.01 -13.38
C ILE A 150 12.97 -28.80 -12.75
N ALA A 151 13.14 -29.19 -11.49
CA ALA A 151 14.42 -29.05 -10.79
C ALA A 151 15.55 -29.86 -11.45
N SER A 152 15.25 -31.08 -11.91
CA SER A 152 16.24 -31.98 -12.53
C SER A 152 16.65 -31.54 -13.94
N THR A 153 15.73 -30.96 -14.70
CA THR A 153 15.94 -30.55 -16.09
C THR A 153 16.45 -29.12 -16.23
N GLY A 154 16.20 -28.27 -15.22
CA GLY A 154 16.46 -26.84 -15.31
C GLY A 154 15.56 -26.10 -16.31
N ALA A 155 14.46 -26.72 -16.74
CA ALA A 155 13.57 -26.18 -17.77
C ALA A 155 12.63 -25.06 -17.26
N GLY A 156 12.66 -24.75 -15.96
CA GLY A 156 11.75 -23.81 -15.32
C GLY A 156 12.18 -23.42 -13.91
N MET A 157 11.23 -22.95 -13.12
CA MET A 157 11.44 -22.52 -11.73
C MET A 157 10.93 -23.61 -10.79
N SER A 158 11.84 -24.21 -10.03
CA SER A 158 11.45 -25.15 -8.99
C SER A 158 11.11 -24.41 -7.70
N TRP A 159 10.10 -24.92 -7.02
CA TRP A 159 9.74 -24.54 -5.66
C TRP A 159 10.80 -25.02 -4.67
N PRO A 160 11.08 -24.24 -3.61
CA PRO A 160 11.96 -24.66 -2.54
C PRO A 160 11.40 -25.89 -1.82
N SER A 161 12.29 -26.75 -1.29
CA SER A 161 11.91 -28.03 -0.68
C SER A 161 10.87 -27.91 0.42
N TRP A 162 10.92 -26.83 1.21
CA TRP A 162 9.94 -26.62 2.28
C TRP A 162 8.50 -26.49 1.76
N VAL A 163 8.28 -25.88 0.58
CA VAL A 163 6.95 -25.81 -0.06
C VAL A 163 6.50 -27.20 -0.48
N VAL A 164 7.41 -27.96 -1.11
CA VAL A 164 7.16 -29.34 -1.54
C VAL A 164 6.76 -30.22 -0.36
N ASP A 165 7.41 -30.06 0.79
CA ASP A 165 7.18 -30.91 1.95
C ASP A 165 5.95 -30.49 2.75
N ARG A 166 5.63 -29.19 2.82
CA ARG A 166 4.61 -28.65 3.72
C ARG A 166 3.28 -28.31 3.02
N CYS A 167 3.32 -27.87 1.77
CA CYS A 167 2.16 -27.34 1.05
C CYS A 167 1.53 -28.39 0.12
N ALA A 168 2.30 -29.36 -0.34
CA ALA A 168 1.79 -30.44 -1.20
C ALA A 168 0.96 -31.50 -0.46
N HIS A 169 0.95 -31.48 0.88
CA HIS A 169 0.29 -32.50 1.68
C HIS A 169 -0.94 -31.93 2.38
N LEU A 170 -2.11 -32.38 1.91
CA LEU A 170 -3.39 -32.15 2.56
C LEU A 170 -3.40 -32.82 3.94
N GLN A 171 -3.63 -32.02 4.99
CA GLN A 171 -3.80 -32.52 6.36
C GLN A 171 -5.26 -32.89 6.61
N GLU A 172 -6.18 -32.01 6.23
CA GLU A 172 -7.61 -32.23 6.39
C GLU A 172 -8.44 -31.40 5.40
N GLU A 173 -9.67 -31.84 5.18
CA GLU A 173 -10.72 -31.03 4.56
C GLU A 173 -11.66 -30.54 5.64
N ARG A 174 -11.96 -29.24 5.63
CA ARG A 174 -12.84 -28.60 6.61
C ARG A 174 -13.91 -27.80 5.90
N SER A 175 -15.15 -27.92 6.36
CA SER A 175 -16.23 -27.02 5.94
C SER A 175 -16.06 -25.66 6.63
N VAL A 176 -15.88 -24.59 5.86
CA VAL A 176 -15.72 -23.21 6.37
C VAL A 176 -16.84 -22.30 5.86
N PRO A 177 -17.21 -21.24 6.59
CA PRO A 177 -18.05 -20.19 6.06
C PRO A 177 -17.43 -19.56 4.81
N CYS A 178 -18.26 -19.29 3.82
CA CYS A 178 -17.83 -18.78 2.51
C CYS A 178 -18.75 -17.64 2.09
N VAL A 179 -18.18 -16.52 1.63
CA VAL A 179 -18.92 -15.37 1.09
C VAL A 179 -18.39 -14.91 -0.27
N SER A 180 -19.26 -14.40 -1.13
CA SER A 180 -18.86 -13.75 -2.39
C SER A 180 -18.55 -12.28 -2.22
N LEU A 181 -17.61 -11.74 -3.01
CA LEU A 181 -17.39 -10.28 -3.04
C LEU A 181 -18.65 -9.52 -3.46
N ALA A 182 -19.53 -10.09 -4.29
CA ALA A 182 -20.80 -9.45 -4.64
C ALA A 182 -21.67 -9.20 -3.40
N THR A 183 -21.73 -10.16 -2.46
CA THR A 183 -22.43 -10.00 -1.19
C THR A 183 -21.75 -8.96 -0.30
N VAL A 184 -20.42 -9.01 -0.15
CA VAL A 184 -19.69 -8.06 0.70
C VAL A 184 -19.84 -6.63 0.17
N VAL A 185 -19.50 -6.40 -1.10
CA VAL A 185 -19.52 -5.06 -1.71
C VAL A 185 -20.95 -4.57 -1.86
N GLY A 186 -21.86 -5.39 -2.38
CA GLY A 186 -23.24 -5.01 -2.64
C GLY A 186 -24.06 -4.85 -1.37
N ASN A 187 -24.15 -5.91 -0.55
CA ASN A 187 -25.09 -5.95 0.57
C ASN A 187 -24.49 -5.37 1.85
N TRP A 188 -23.24 -5.68 2.19
CA TRP A 188 -22.66 -5.21 3.45
C TRP A 188 -22.19 -3.76 3.35
N LEU A 189 -21.56 -3.40 2.23
CA LEU A 189 -21.02 -2.05 2.04
C LEU A 189 -21.92 -1.11 1.23
N GLY A 190 -23.05 -1.58 0.70
CA GLY A 190 -23.97 -0.74 -0.07
C GLY A 190 -23.35 -0.20 -1.36
N ALA A 191 -22.60 -1.04 -2.07
CA ALA A 191 -21.91 -0.73 -3.32
C ALA A 191 -20.86 0.39 -3.22
N ARG A 192 -20.26 0.59 -2.04
CA ARG A 192 -19.14 1.54 -1.87
C ARG A 192 -17.89 1.07 -2.63
N PRO A 193 -17.07 2.01 -3.15
CA PRO A 193 -15.83 1.67 -3.82
C PRO A 193 -14.79 1.10 -2.85
N ILE A 194 -14.03 0.13 -3.32
CA ILE A 194 -12.91 -0.51 -2.63
C ILE A 194 -11.62 0.06 -3.22
N ALA A 195 -10.91 0.85 -2.40
CA ALA A 195 -9.74 1.60 -2.83
C ALA A 195 -8.50 0.73 -3.03
N ARG A 196 -8.38 -0.37 -2.29
CA ARG A 196 -7.36 -1.40 -2.48
C ARG A 196 -7.90 -2.74 -1.99
N MET A 197 -7.56 -3.80 -2.71
CA MET A 197 -7.76 -5.17 -2.27
C MET A 197 -6.46 -5.95 -2.47
N LYS A 198 -5.90 -6.50 -1.40
CA LYS A 198 -4.89 -7.55 -1.47
C LYS A 198 -5.59 -8.90 -1.50
N VAL A 199 -5.22 -9.73 -2.46
CA VAL A 199 -5.74 -11.09 -2.57
C VAL A 199 -4.58 -12.05 -2.60
N ASP A 200 -4.55 -12.87 -1.55
CA ASP A 200 -3.64 -13.98 -1.34
C ASP A 200 -4.49 -15.18 -0.90
N ALA A 201 -5.31 -15.67 -1.83
CA ALA A 201 -6.26 -16.76 -1.60
C ALA A 201 -5.71 -18.09 -2.10
N GLN A 202 -4.38 -18.20 -2.17
CA GLN A 202 -3.63 -19.42 -2.41
C GLN A 202 -4.17 -20.21 -3.62
N GLY A 203 -3.99 -19.62 -4.81
CA GLY A 203 -4.40 -20.17 -6.10
C GLY A 203 -5.88 -19.96 -6.46
N SER A 204 -6.71 -19.45 -5.54
CA SER A 204 -8.12 -19.08 -5.78
C SER A 204 -8.31 -17.60 -6.07
N ASP A 205 -7.22 -16.87 -6.25
CA ASP A 205 -7.13 -15.41 -6.33
C ASP A 205 -8.04 -14.82 -7.41
N LEU A 206 -8.01 -15.43 -8.61
CA LEU A 206 -8.85 -14.99 -9.72
C LEU A 206 -10.35 -15.26 -9.48
N ASP A 207 -10.70 -16.31 -8.73
CA ASP A 207 -12.09 -16.64 -8.41
C ASP A 207 -12.67 -15.67 -7.38
N VAL A 208 -11.84 -15.22 -6.43
CA VAL A 208 -12.18 -14.11 -5.52
C VAL A 208 -12.63 -12.90 -6.34
N ILE A 209 -11.84 -12.48 -7.33
CA ILE A 209 -12.18 -11.31 -8.17
C ILE A 209 -13.49 -11.55 -8.94
N LYS A 210 -13.63 -12.70 -9.59
CA LYS A 210 -14.84 -13.06 -10.36
C LYS A 210 -16.09 -13.07 -9.47
N SER A 211 -15.96 -13.41 -8.19
CA SER A 211 -17.06 -13.42 -7.22
C SER A 211 -17.68 -12.05 -6.96
N ALA A 212 -17.06 -10.95 -7.41
CA ALA A 212 -17.63 -9.60 -7.32
C ALA A 212 -18.82 -9.37 -8.26
N GLY A 213 -18.94 -10.15 -9.34
CA GLY A 213 -20.07 -10.08 -10.28
C GLY A 213 -20.30 -8.67 -10.83
N GLU A 214 -21.52 -8.15 -10.68
CA GLU A 214 -21.88 -6.80 -11.15
C GLU A 214 -21.11 -5.68 -10.43
N PHE A 215 -20.54 -5.95 -9.25
CA PHE A 215 -19.81 -4.98 -8.44
C PHE A 215 -18.32 -4.89 -8.80
N LEU A 216 -17.85 -5.55 -9.87
CA LEU A 216 -16.46 -5.43 -10.35
C LEU A 216 -16.00 -3.98 -10.57
N HIS A 217 -16.92 -3.09 -10.97
CA HIS A 217 -16.64 -1.67 -11.17
C HIS A 217 -16.34 -0.89 -9.88
N ARG A 218 -16.59 -1.49 -8.71
CA ARG A 218 -16.30 -0.91 -7.39
C ARG A 218 -14.91 -1.26 -6.89
N LEU A 219 -14.25 -2.27 -7.44
CA LEU A 219 -12.87 -2.64 -7.07
C LEU A 219 -11.91 -1.77 -7.88
N LEU A 220 -11.25 -0.79 -7.24
CA LEU A 220 -10.48 0.23 -7.96
C LEU A 220 -9.02 -0.18 -8.20
N PHE A 221 -8.40 -0.80 -7.20
CA PHE A 221 -7.04 -1.31 -7.23
C PHE A 221 -7.00 -2.71 -6.60
N ILE A 222 -6.28 -3.63 -7.23
CA ILE A 222 -6.12 -5.02 -6.79
C ILE A 222 -4.64 -5.38 -6.82
N ASN A 223 -4.09 -5.78 -5.69
CA ASN A 223 -2.82 -6.50 -5.61
C ASN A 223 -3.14 -8.00 -5.58
N LEU A 224 -2.57 -8.74 -6.53
CA LEU A 224 -2.91 -10.13 -6.80
C LEU A 224 -1.65 -10.97 -6.90
N GLU A 225 -1.56 -12.04 -6.12
CA GLU A 225 -0.54 -13.07 -6.32
C GLU A 225 -0.82 -13.85 -7.61
N VAL A 226 0.24 -14.10 -8.40
CA VAL A 226 0.15 -14.82 -9.66
C VAL A 226 1.21 -15.91 -9.77
N HIS A 227 0.81 -17.03 -10.37
CA HIS A 227 1.64 -18.19 -10.57
C HIS A 227 2.40 -18.15 -11.91
N SER A 228 3.69 -18.44 -11.89
CA SER A 228 4.51 -18.57 -13.09
C SER A 228 4.17 -19.85 -13.84
N ARG A 229 3.88 -19.74 -15.15
CA ARG A 229 3.68 -20.91 -16.03
C ARG A 229 4.91 -21.83 -16.13
N LEU A 230 6.08 -21.35 -15.72
CA LEU A 230 7.34 -22.09 -15.74
C LEU A 230 7.58 -22.87 -14.43
N ALA A 231 6.66 -22.79 -13.48
CA ALA A 231 6.67 -23.54 -12.24
C ALA A 231 5.52 -24.54 -12.19
N ALA A 232 5.69 -25.63 -11.44
CA ALA A 232 4.62 -26.59 -11.18
C ALA A 232 3.48 -25.90 -10.40
N PRO A 233 2.21 -26.01 -10.83
CA PRO A 233 1.08 -25.40 -10.12
C PRO A 233 0.83 -26.10 -8.79
N LEU A 234 0.85 -25.34 -7.69
CA LEU A 234 0.65 -25.89 -6.35
C LEU A 234 -0.80 -26.35 -6.15
N TYR A 235 -1.77 -25.63 -6.71
CA TYR A 235 -3.19 -25.92 -6.56
C TYR A 235 -3.86 -26.37 -7.85
N HIS A 236 -4.83 -27.27 -7.73
CA HIS A 236 -5.56 -27.79 -8.88
C HIS A 236 -6.35 -26.66 -9.58
N GLY A 237 -6.09 -26.50 -10.88
CA GLY A 237 -6.72 -25.49 -11.72
C GLY A 237 -6.34 -24.05 -11.36
N GLN A 238 -5.23 -23.83 -10.63
CA GLN A 238 -4.65 -22.51 -10.40
C GLN A 238 -4.37 -21.83 -11.73
N ALA A 239 -4.80 -20.57 -11.87
CA ALA A 239 -4.57 -19.81 -13.09
C ALA A 239 -3.09 -19.40 -13.18
N SER A 240 -2.50 -19.58 -14.36
CA SER A 240 -1.18 -19.03 -14.67
C SER A 240 -1.24 -17.51 -14.80
N CYS A 241 -0.09 -16.84 -14.66
CA CYS A 241 0.03 -15.39 -14.80
C CYS A 241 -0.52 -14.89 -16.16
N ASP A 242 -0.27 -15.60 -17.26
CA ASP A 242 -0.79 -15.26 -18.59
C ASP A 242 -2.34 -15.28 -18.62
N GLU A 243 -2.95 -16.29 -18.00
CA GLU A 243 -4.41 -16.42 -17.87
C GLU A 243 -4.99 -15.34 -16.95
N VAL A 244 -4.31 -15.01 -15.86
CA VAL A 244 -4.68 -13.91 -14.96
C VAL A 244 -4.67 -12.59 -15.72
N LEU A 245 -3.58 -12.25 -16.44
CA LEU A 245 -3.49 -11.01 -17.23
C LEU A 245 -4.63 -10.92 -18.27
N LEU A 246 -4.88 -12.01 -19.00
CA LEU A 246 -5.95 -12.07 -19.99
C LEU A 246 -7.32 -11.87 -19.34
N THR A 247 -7.57 -12.56 -18.23
CA THR A 247 -8.86 -12.50 -17.54
C THR A 247 -9.09 -11.13 -16.92
N MET A 248 -8.11 -10.59 -16.19
CA MET A 248 -8.18 -9.25 -15.59
C MET A 248 -8.45 -8.18 -16.65
N ARG A 249 -7.80 -8.28 -17.82
CA ARG A 249 -8.09 -7.40 -18.97
C ARG A 249 -9.53 -7.48 -19.44
N ASN A 250 -10.10 -8.69 -19.51
CA ASN A 250 -11.48 -8.91 -19.91
C ASN A 250 -12.48 -8.41 -18.84
N LEU A 251 -12.10 -8.43 -17.56
CA LEU A 251 -12.86 -7.88 -16.44
C LEU A 251 -12.76 -6.35 -16.31
N GLY A 252 -12.05 -5.68 -17.22
CA GLY A 252 -11.93 -4.21 -17.26
C GLY A 252 -10.75 -3.65 -16.47
N PHE A 253 -9.81 -4.49 -16.06
CA PHE A 253 -8.58 -4.07 -15.39
C PHE A 253 -7.40 -3.96 -16.36
N VAL A 254 -6.36 -3.26 -15.92
CA VAL A 254 -5.06 -3.15 -16.60
C VAL A 254 -3.97 -3.08 -15.53
N LEU A 255 -2.73 -3.39 -15.89
CA LEU A 255 -1.60 -3.27 -14.96
C LEU A 255 -1.40 -1.81 -14.53
N ALA A 256 -1.26 -1.60 -13.23
CA ALA A 256 -1.02 -0.29 -12.63
C ALA A 256 0.37 0.25 -13.01
N ASP A 257 1.40 -0.61 -12.93
CA ASP A 257 2.75 -0.28 -13.38
C ASP A 257 2.92 -0.53 -14.89
N ALA A 258 2.81 0.54 -15.67
CA ALA A 258 2.98 0.48 -17.12
C ALA A 258 4.37 -0.05 -17.56
N ARG A 259 5.40 0.01 -16.70
CA ARG A 259 6.74 -0.52 -17.00
C ARG A 259 6.74 -2.04 -17.08
N LYS A 260 5.83 -2.70 -16.36
CA LYS A 260 5.73 -4.16 -16.29
C LYS A 260 4.97 -4.77 -17.46
N ILE A 261 4.29 -4.00 -18.33
CA ILE A 261 3.41 -4.56 -19.38
C ILE A 261 4.11 -5.60 -20.27
N GLY A 262 5.38 -5.39 -20.63
CA GLY A 262 6.14 -6.32 -21.48
C GLY A 262 6.80 -7.49 -20.73
N SER A 263 6.85 -7.45 -19.40
CA SER A 263 7.59 -8.40 -18.57
C SER A 263 6.82 -8.88 -17.35
N ALA A 264 5.49 -8.68 -17.33
CA ALA A 264 4.67 -8.86 -16.14
C ALA A 264 4.74 -10.28 -15.59
N CYS A 265 4.83 -11.30 -16.46
CA CYS A 265 4.96 -12.71 -16.06
C CYS A 265 6.40 -13.24 -16.10
N ASN A 266 7.40 -12.37 -16.25
CA ASN A 266 8.81 -12.75 -16.27
C ASN A 266 9.42 -12.64 -14.87
N PHE A 267 8.96 -13.49 -13.96
CA PHE A 267 9.46 -13.56 -12.58
C PHE A 267 10.73 -14.41 -12.50
N THR A 268 11.48 -14.24 -11.41
CA THR A 268 12.60 -15.13 -11.07
C THR A 268 12.20 -16.19 -10.04
N MET A 269 10.95 -16.17 -9.60
CA MET A 269 10.38 -17.02 -8.56
C MET A 269 9.09 -17.68 -9.08
N PRO A 270 8.67 -18.83 -8.52
CA PRO A 270 7.43 -19.50 -8.89
C PRO A 270 6.18 -18.61 -8.81
N GLU A 271 6.16 -17.67 -7.88
CA GLU A 271 5.07 -16.71 -7.68
C GLU A 271 5.57 -15.27 -7.65
N GLY A 272 4.66 -14.33 -7.87
CA GLY A 272 4.92 -12.91 -7.74
C GLY A 272 3.63 -12.09 -7.66
N ASN A 273 3.74 -10.85 -7.23
CA ASN A 273 2.60 -9.95 -7.09
C ASN A 273 2.45 -8.99 -8.28
N LEU A 274 1.23 -8.86 -8.77
CA LEU A 274 0.84 -7.91 -9.81
C LEU A 274 -0.23 -6.94 -9.32
N ASP A 275 -0.04 -5.68 -9.65
CA ASP A 275 -0.97 -4.60 -9.32
C ASP A 275 -1.84 -4.28 -10.53
N PHE A 276 -3.15 -4.31 -10.32
CA PHE A 276 -4.17 -4.01 -11.32
C PHE A 276 -5.01 -2.83 -10.89
N VAL A 277 -5.41 -2.00 -11.85
CA VAL A 277 -6.35 -0.91 -11.65
C VAL A 277 -7.46 -0.95 -12.69
N ARG A 278 -8.60 -0.36 -12.35
CA ARG A 278 -9.69 -0.14 -13.30
C ARG A 278 -9.19 0.66 -14.51
N ARG A 279 -9.54 0.19 -15.71
CA ARG A 279 -9.15 0.84 -16.97
C ARG A 279 -9.58 2.31 -16.99
N GLU A 280 -10.72 2.62 -16.38
CA GLU A 280 -11.31 3.94 -16.31
C GLU A 280 -10.46 4.93 -15.51
N VAL A 281 -9.78 4.46 -14.45
CA VAL A 281 -8.90 5.31 -13.62
C VAL A 281 -7.43 5.27 -14.05
N TRP A 282 -7.05 4.31 -14.90
CA TRP A 282 -5.66 4.12 -15.35
C TRP A 282 -4.95 5.37 -15.89
N PRO A 283 -5.62 6.34 -16.58
CA PRO A 283 -4.96 7.59 -16.97
C PRO A 283 -4.30 8.35 -15.81
N LEU A 284 -4.84 8.24 -14.59
CA LEU A 284 -4.28 8.86 -13.37
C LEU A 284 -3.06 8.10 -12.83
N TRP A 285 -3.00 6.80 -13.08
CA TRP A 285 -1.96 5.89 -12.65
C TRP A 285 -0.76 5.85 -13.59
N ARG A 286 -0.96 6.28 -14.85
CA ARG A 286 0.10 6.34 -15.84
C ARG A 286 1.29 7.12 -15.27
N SER A 287 2.47 6.51 -15.40
CA SER A 287 3.76 6.95 -14.86
C SER A 287 3.90 6.99 -13.34
N PHE A 288 2.86 6.82 -12.53
CA PHE A 288 2.94 7.04 -11.08
C PHE A 288 4.01 6.20 -10.37
N TYR A 289 4.10 4.90 -10.70
CA TYR A 289 5.16 3.99 -10.21
C TYR A 289 6.59 4.42 -10.60
N LYS A 290 6.73 5.12 -11.72
CA LYS A 290 8.01 5.69 -12.17
C LYS A 290 8.26 7.04 -11.49
N ASP A 291 7.22 7.85 -11.38
CA ASP A 291 7.26 9.18 -10.78
C ASP A 291 7.64 9.08 -9.29
N TYR A 292 7.19 8.03 -8.60
CA TYR A 292 7.39 7.77 -7.16
C TYR A 292 7.94 6.37 -6.87
N ALA A 293 9.12 6.08 -7.42
CA ALA A 293 9.73 4.75 -7.35
C ALA A 293 10.17 4.30 -5.93
N TYR A 294 10.12 5.20 -4.95
CA TYR A 294 10.43 4.91 -3.54
C TYR A 294 9.23 4.43 -2.73
N CYS A 295 8.02 4.47 -3.31
CA CYS A 295 6.82 3.96 -2.67
C CYS A 295 6.76 2.44 -2.73
N ASP A 296 6.26 1.84 -1.66
CA ASP A 296 6.18 0.39 -1.49
C ASP A 296 4.72 -0.11 -1.49
N VAL A 297 3.78 0.69 -0.96
CA VAL A 297 2.36 0.34 -0.83
C VAL A 297 1.52 1.30 -1.67
N PHE A 298 0.55 0.79 -2.43
CA PHE A 298 -0.25 1.57 -3.38
C PHE A 298 -1.75 1.33 -3.21
N SER A 299 -2.56 2.37 -3.39
CA SER A 299 -4.03 2.26 -3.37
C SER A 299 -4.67 3.30 -4.28
N ALA A 300 -5.93 3.07 -4.67
CA ALA A 300 -6.78 4.05 -5.34
C ALA A 300 -7.57 4.91 -4.33
N ALA A 301 -6.90 5.36 -3.26
CA ALA A 301 -7.51 6.23 -2.25
C ALA A 301 -7.42 7.73 -2.62
N GLY A 302 -6.74 8.09 -3.70
CA GLY A 302 -6.74 9.46 -4.21
C GLY A 302 -8.12 9.87 -4.73
N ALA A 303 -8.29 11.17 -4.97
CA ALA A 303 -9.52 11.69 -5.55
C ALA A 303 -9.85 10.91 -6.84
N CYS A 304 -11.10 10.46 -6.99
CA CYS A 304 -11.55 9.70 -8.16
C CYS A 304 -10.88 8.35 -8.42
N GLY A 305 -10.31 7.72 -7.39
CA GLY A 305 -9.51 6.51 -7.59
C GLY A 305 -8.12 6.80 -8.16
N GLY A 306 -7.65 8.04 -8.03
CA GLY A 306 -6.26 8.40 -8.28
C GLY A 306 -5.31 7.65 -7.33
N PRO A 307 -4.04 7.48 -7.71
CA PRO A 307 -3.08 6.77 -6.89
C PRO A 307 -2.76 7.51 -5.61
N HIS A 308 -2.71 6.75 -4.52
CA HIS A 308 -2.13 7.10 -3.25
C HIS A 308 -1.07 6.04 -2.93
N CYS A 309 0.17 6.43 -2.66
CA CYS A 309 1.19 5.50 -2.18
C CYS A 309 1.81 5.89 -0.85
N ILE A 310 2.29 4.89 -0.14
CA ILE A 310 3.00 5.00 1.13
C ILE A 310 4.41 4.42 0.96
N ALA A 311 5.37 5.06 1.62
CA ALA A 311 6.73 4.60 1.78
C ALA A 311 7.06 4.52 3.29
N PRO A 312 6.66 3.44 3.99
CA PRO A 312 6.77 3.35 5.45
C PRO A 312 8.21 3.51 5.95
N ARG A 313 9.18 2.98 5.19
CA ARG A 313 10.62 3.04 5.51
C ARG A 313 11.14 4.47 5.72
N ILE A 314 10.55 5.42 5.00
CA ILE A 314 10.96 6.83 5.03
C ILE A 314 9.85 7.74 5.56
N ARG A 315 8.74 7.15 6.05
CA ARG A 315 7.57 7.85 6.59
C ARG A 315 7.05 8.95 5.67
N ALA A 316 6.89 8.59 4.40
CA ALA A 316 6.39 9.48 3.36
C ALA A 316 5.17 8.88 2.68
N GLN A 317 4.30 9.74 2.17
CA GLN A 317 3.16 9.34 1.34
C GLN A 317 2.98 10.31 0.17
N VAL A 318 2.35 9.84 -0.89
CA VAL A 318 2.03 10.63 -2.08
C VAL A 318 0.58 10.41 -2.44
N ASN A 319 -0.19 11.49 -2.55
CA ASN A 319 -1.59 11.47 -2.93
C ASN A 319 -1.80 12.28 -4.21
N ARG A 320 -2.25 11.63 -5.29
CA ARG A 320 -2.61 12.29 -6.56
C ARG A 320 -4.08 12.70 -6.55
N THR A 321 -4.32 13.99 -6.72
CA THR A 321 -5.63 14.64 -6.70
C THR A 321 -5.99 15.32 -8.04
N GLY A 322 -7.25 15.77 -8.19
CA GLY A 322 -7.73 16.52 -9.36
C GLY A 322 -7.99 15.71 -10.65
N GLY A 323 -7.98 14.37 -10.54
CA GLY A 323 -7.95 13.48 -11.69
C GLY A 323 -9.23 13.31 -12.53
N CYS A 324 -10.44 13.26 -11.94
CA CYS A 324 -11.66 13.05 -12.76
C CYS A 324 -11.89 14.22 -13.73
N GLU A 325 -11.75 15.42 -13.19
CA GLU A 325 -12.10 16.69 -13.82
C GLU A 325 -11.12 17.72 -13.25
N GLY A 326 -10.44 18.46 -14.13
CA GLY A 326 -9.49 19.49 -13.75
C GLY A 326 -8.02 19.08 -13.90
N GLU A 327 -7.20 19.60 -12.99
CA GLU A 327 -5.75 19.54 -13.08
C GLU A 327 -5.17 18.54 -12.08
N ILE A 328 -4.22 17.74 -12.52
CA ILE A 328 -3.51 16.78 -11.69
C ILE A 328 -2.63 17.54 -10.72
N GLN A 329 -2.75 17.21 -9.45
CA GLN A 329 -1.90 17.75 -8.39
C GLN A 329 -1.46 16.62 -7.47
N ASP A 330 -0.15 16.47 -7.30
CA ASP A 330 0.43 15.50 -6.39
C ASP A 330 0.79 16.19 -5.07
N ARG A 331 0.33 15.62 -3.95
CA ARG A 331 0.71 16.02 -2.60
C ARG A 331 1.67 14.98 -2.04
N LEU A 332 2.92 15.35 -1.82
CA LEU A 332 3.89 14.52 -1.11
C LEU A 332 3.92 14.99 0.35
N THR A 333 3.59 14.11 1.28
CA THR A 333 3.61 14.42 2.71
C THR A 333 4.72 13.62 3.38
N PHE A 334 5.53 14.30 4.18
CA PHE A 334 6.59 13.70 4.99
C PHE A 334 6.28 13.92 6.46
N GLU A 335 6.34 12.86 7.26
CA GLU A 335 6.31 13.01 8.71
C GLU A 335 7.54 13.78 9.20
N SER A 336 7.38 14.54 10.29
CA SER A 336 8.50 15.21 10.96
C SER A 336 9.67 14.26 11.23
N SER A 337 9.35 13.03 11.61
CA SER A 337 10.27 11.97 11.98
C SER A 337 10.73 11.07 10.83
N ALA A 338 10.42 11.44 9.57
CA ALA A 338 10.96 10.78 8.38
C ALA A 338 12.48 10.65 8.46
N LEU A 339 13.07 9.77 7.65
CA LEU A 339 14.52 9.54 7.57
C LEU A 339 14.97 9.39 6.10
N GLY A 340 16.21 9.80 5.82
CA GLY A 340 16.82 9.71 4.49
C GLY A 340 16.51 10.89 3.58
N MET A 341 16.98 10.82 2.33
CA MET A 341 16.75 11.88 1.35
C MET A 341 15.88 11.42 0.18
N VAL A 342 14.82 12.18 -0.09
CA VAL A 342 14.05 12.06 -1.33
C VAL A 342 14.44 13.18 -2.27
N GLN A 343 14.87 12.81 -3.48
CA GLN A 343 15.13 13.75 -4.56
C GLN A 343 13.95 13.74 -5.52
N VAL A 344 13.36 14.91 -5.75
CA VAL A 344 12.23 15.11 -6.67
C VAL A 344 12.69 16.03 -7.79
N TRP A 345 12.68 15.51 -9.01
CA TRP A 345 12.92 16.25 -10.23
C TRP A 345 11.60 16.71 -10.85
N VAL A 346 11.53 17.99 -11.20
CA VAL A 346 10.43 18.56 -11.98
C VAL A 346 10.96 19.11 -13.30
N SER A 347 10.12 19.10 -14.34
CA SER A 347 10.47 19.64 -15.66
C SER A 347 10.76 21.15 -15.62
N PRO A 348 11.55 21.69 -16.57
CA PRO A 348 11.84 23.13 -16.66
C PRO A 348 10.57 23.97 -16.75
N GLY A 349 10.55 25.13 -16.08
CA GLY A 349 9.39 26.04 -16.05
C GLY A 349 8.30 25.66 -15.05
N CYS A 350 8.48 24.59 -14.26
CA CYS A 350 7.52 24.14 -13.27
C CYS A 350 7.80 24.59 -11.83
N GLU A 351 8.76 25.52 -11.66
CA GLU A 351 9.10 26.07 -10.33
C GLU A 351 7.90 26.73 -9.64
N GLU A 352 7.10 27.47 -10.40
CA GLU A 352 5.91 28.17 -9.89
C GLU A 352 4.76 27.21 -9.53
N ASN A 353 4.82 25.97 -10.03
CA ASN A 353 3.85 24.92 -9.77
C ASN A 353 4.16 24.11 -8.50
N LEU A 354 5.24 24.45 -7.79
CA LEU A 354 5.68 23.80 -6.57
C LEU A 354 5.38 24.69 -5.36
N GLN A 355 4.59 24.18 -4.42
CA GLN A 355 4.36 24.83 -3.13
C GLN A 355 4.85 23.93 -2.00
N ILE A 356 5.57 24.51 -1.05
CA ILE A 356 6.03 23.85 0.17
C ILE A 356 5.22 24.44 1.33
N ARG A 357 4.61 23.58 2.14
CA ARG A 357 3.84 24.01 3.31
C ARG A 357 4.21 23.17 4.53
N LEU A 358 4.27 23.82 5.68
CA LEU A 358 4.33 23.15 6.96
C LEU A 358 2.89 23.07 7.48
N VAL A 359 2.35 21.85 7.59
CA VAL A 359 1.00 21.62 8.11
C VAL A 359 1.16 20.80 9.38
N ASP A 360 0.91 21.43 10.52
CA ASP A 360 1.16 20.90 11.86
C ASP A 360 2.62 20.45 12.07
N GLN A 361 2.88 19.13 12.08
CA GLN A 361 4.22 18.54 12.16
C GLN A 361 4.64 17.83 10.88
N HIS A 362 3.91 18.02 9.78
CA HIS A 362 4.19 17.41 8.50
C HIS A 362 4.66 18.46 7.49
N ILE A 363 5.58 18.05 6.63
CA ILE A 363 6.01 18.88 5.51
C ILE A 363 5.34 18.34 4.26
N SER A 364 4.58 19.20 3.60
CA SER A 364 3.83 18.87 2.40
C SER A 364 4.37 19.62 1.18
N PHE A 365 4.62 18.88 0.11
CA PHE A 365 4.95 19.41 -1.20
C PHE A 365 3.77 19.21 -2.12
N TRP A 366 3.27 20.31 -2.66
CA TRP A 366 2.21 20.29 -3.65
C TRP A 366 2.82 20.58 -5.01
N ILE A 367 2.64 19.63 -5.92
CA ILE A 367 3.17 19.71 -7.28
C ILE A 367 2.00 19.72 -8.25
N HIS A 368 1.74 20.88 -8.84
CA HIS A 368 0.72 21.03 -9.85
C HIS A 368 1.25 20.53 -11.21
N GLN A 369 0.72 19.41 -11.69
CA GLN A 369 1.13 18.78 -12.95
C GLN A 369 0.38 19.31 -14.18
N GLY A 370 -0.73 20.03 -13.98
CA GLY A 370 -1.60 20.52 -15.05
C GLY A 370 -2.65 19.49 -15.50
N PRO A 371 -3.33 19.70 -16.64
CA PRO A 371 -4.50 18.92 -17.03
C PRO A 371 -4.18 17.46 -17.34
N VAL A 372 -5.14 16.58 -17.04
CA VAL A 372 -5.03 15.11 -17.22
C VAL A 372 -4.64 14.71 -18.66
N LYS A 373 -5.13 15.45 -19.67
CA LYS A 373 -4.87 15.18 -21.09
C LYS A 373 -3.58 15.81 -21.63
N GLY A 374 -2.79 16.48 -20.80
CA GLY A 374 -1.56 17.14 -21.21
C GLY A 374 -0.78 17.65 -20.00
N LYS A 375 -0.08 16.74 -19.32
CA LYS A 375 0.79 17.09 -18.18
C LYS A 375 1.75 18.22 -18.62
N VAL A 376 1.61 19.37 -17.97
CA VAL A 376 2.47 20.54 -18.15
C VAL A 376 3.76 20.35 -17.36
N CYS A 377 3.66 19.70 -16.20
CA CYS A 377 4.80 19.44 -15.32
C CYS A 377 4.96 17.94 -15.05
N SER A 378 6.03 17.36 -15.59
CA SER A 378 6.39 15.97 -15.31
C SER A 378 7.23 15.89 -14.04
N VAL A 379 6.94 14.90 -13.21
CA VAL A 379 7.68 14.60 -11.98
C VAL A 379 8.43 13.29 -12.15
N GLN A 380 9.67 13.25 -11.68
CA GLN A 380 10.39 12.02 -11.45
C GLN A 380 11.00 12.11 -10.05
N SER A 381 11.03 11.02 -9.30
CA SER A 381 11.70 11.00 -8.00
C SER A 381 12.65 9.82 -7.87
N GLY A 382 13.57 9.97 -6.93
CA GLY A 382 14.56 8.98 -6.56
C GLY A 382 14.78 9.05 -5.06
N PHE A 383 14.97 7.89 -4.46
CA PHE A 383 15.37 7.80 -3.07
C PHE A 383 16.89 7.63 -2.98
N ILE A 384 17.52 8.47 -2.18
CA ILE A 384 18.91 8.33 -1.81
C ILE A 384 18.91 7.87 -0.36
N ALA A 385 19.15 6.56 -0.20
CA ALA A 385 19.34 5.97 1.11
C ALA A 385 20.49 6.70 1.79
N SER A 386 20.16 7.38 2.88
CA SER A 386 21.15 8.09 3.67
C SER A 386 20.81 7.89 5.13
N THR A 387 21.82 7.50 5.88
CA THR A 387 21.77 7.32 7.33
C THR A 387 21.74 8.65 8.07
N ASN A 388 21.94 9.76 7.37
CA ASN A 388 22.37 11.03 7.92
C ASN A 388 21.21 12.05 7.89
N GLY A 389 20.01 11.60 8.22
CA GLY A 389 18.89 12.49 8.52
C GLY A 389 17.97 12.88 7.34
N PRO A 390 16.80 13.44 7.69
CA PRO A 390 15.70 13.59 6.76
C PRO A 390 15.69 14.89 5.98
N MET A 391 15.81 14.77 4.67
CA MET A 391 15.84 15.90 3.75
C MET A 391 15.03 15.60 2.50
N VAL A 392 14.44 16.65 1.92
CA VAL A 392 13.81 16.56 0.60
C VAL A 392 14.51 17.54 -0.32
N ARG A 393 15.13 17.02 -1.37
CA ARG A 393 15.79 17.82 -2.40
C ARG A 393 14.88 17.93 -3.61
N LEU A 394 14.43 19.15 -3.91
CA LEU A 394 13.66 19.45 -5.10
C LEU A 394 14.60 20.05 -6.13
N GLN A 395 14.63 19.50 -7.33
CA GLN A 395 15.52 19.93 -8.39
C GLN A 395 14.73 20.13 -9.69
N VAL A 396 15.02 21.23 -10.38
CA VAL A 396 14.48 21.47 -11.72
C VAL A 396 15.45 20.85 -12.73
N ASP A 397 14.99 19.87 -13.51
CA ASP A 397 15.80 19.17 -14.51
C ASP A 397 15.87 20.00 -15.81
N ASP A 398 16.67 21.07 -15.79
CA ASP A 398 17.02 21.78 -17.03
C ASP A 398 18.18 21.09 -17.75
N ARG A 399 17.85 20.02 -18.50
CA ARG A 399 18.82 19.31 -19.35
C ARG A 399 19.45 20.18 -20.43
N ARG A 400 18.93 21.38 -20.71
CA ARG A 400 19.49 22.31 -21.70
C ARG A 400 20.50 23.26 -21.06
N ALA A 401 20.34 23.57 -19.77
CA ALA A 401 21.28 24.38 -19.02
C ALA A 401 22.30 23.48 -18.29
N MET A 402 23.42 23.15 -18.96
CA MET A 402 24.51 22.33 -18.39
C MET A 402 25.22 22.93 -17.13
N GLY A 403 24.67 23.95 -16.47
CA GLY A 403 25.37 24.65 -15.38
C GLY A 403 24.55 25.34 -14.30
N ALA A 404 23.21 25.34 -14.33
CA ALA A 404 22.42 26.05 -13.32
C ALA A 404 21.11 25.33 -13.01
N HIS A 405 21.18 24.18 -12.35
CA HIS A 405 19.99 23.60 -11.74
C HIS A 405 19.63 24.39 -10.50
N LYS A 406 18.52 25.11 -10.52
CA LYS A 406 17.92 25.61 -9.28
C LYS A 406 17.49 24.40 -8.45
N SER A 407 17.95 24.36 -7.22
CA SER A 407 17.58 23.31 -6.27
C SER A 407 17.12 23.92 -4.96
N LYS A 408 16.10 23.31 -4.36
CA LYS A 408 15.61 23.63 -3.03
C LYS A 408 15.85 22.43 -2.14
N LEU A 409 16.48 22.64 -1.00
CA LEU A 409 16.69 21.61 0.01
C LEU A 409 15.79 21.92 1.20
N VAL A 410 14.85 21.05 1.51
CA VAL A 410 14.02 21.19 2.71
C VAL A 410 14.52 20.24 3.78
N ILE A 411 14.91 20.80 4.92
CA ILE A 411 15.30 20.03 6.09
C ILE A 411 14.04 19.63 6.84
N LEU A 412 13.92 18.35 7.17
CA LEU A 412 12.79 17.87 7.96
C LEU A 412 13.14 17.92 9.46
N LYS A 413 12.13 18.03 10.31
CA LYS A 413 12.30 18.19 11.77
C LYS A 413 13.13 17.07 12.40
N GLY A 414 13.11 15.86 11.88
CA GLY A 414 13.89 14.75 12.41
C GLY A 414 15.40 14.95 12.34
N LEU A 415 15.91 15.91 11.56
CA LEU A 415 17.31 16.33 11.64
C LEU A 415 17.58 17.07 12.97
N LEU A 416 16.59 17.81 13.47
CA LEU A 416 16.65 18.56 14.73
C LEU A 416 16.54 17.67 15.96
N ASP A 417 15.95 16.49 15.79
CA ASP A 417 15.80 15.50 16.85
C ASP A 417 17.10 14.67 17.02
N GLN A 418 18.09 14.83 16.13
CA GLN A 418 19.41 14.22 16.27
C GLN A 418 20.28 15.00 17.25
N GLU A 419 21.38 14.38 17.70
CA GLU A 419 22.46 15.13 18.35
C GLU A 419 23.08 16.15 17.39
N ALA A 420 23.40 17.34 17.90
CA ALA A 420 23.77 18.48 17.05
C ALA A 420 25.03 18.23 16.20
N GLU A 421 25.97 17.44 16.72
CA GLU A 421 27.16 17.01 15.98
C GLU A 421 26.79 16.14 14.77
N LYS A 422 25.96 15.11 14.98
CA LYS A 422 25.46 14.24 13.91
C LYS A 422 24.63 15.01 12.89
N ALA A 423 23.78 15.94 13.34
CA ALA A 423 23.01 16.80 12.45
C ALA A 423 23.92 17.73 11.61
N GLY A 424 25.00 18.25 12.21
CA GLY A 424 26.02 19.04 11.51
C GLY A 424 26.80 18.23 10.46
N GLU A 425 27.27 17.04 10.82
CA GLU A 425 27.95 16.11 9.89
C GLU A 425 27.05 15.73 8.72
N SER A 426 25.80 15.39 9.06
CA SER A 426 24.75 15.09 8.10
C SER A 426 24.59 16.21 7.09
N LEU A 427 24.29 17.42 7.57
CA LEU A 427 24.08 18.58 6.72
C LEU A 427 25.28 18.85 5.80
N THR A 428 26.50 18.83 6.36
CA THR A 428 27.75 19.03 5.59
C THR A 428 27.90 18.01 4.46
N MET A 429 27.72 16.72 4.75
CA MET A 429 27.88 15.65 3.75
C MET A 429 26.94 15.84 2.55
N TYR A 430 25.68 16.22 2.79
CA TYR A 430 24.72 16.45 1.72
C TYR A 430 25.05 17.69 0.90
N LEU A 431 25.54 18.74 1.54
CA LEU A 431 25.92 19.96 0.86
C LEU A 431 27.16 19.78 0.01
N ASP A 432 28.14 18.99 0.48
CA ASP A 432 29.31 18.61 -0.30
C ASP A 432 28.90 17.79 -1.54
N ALA A 433 27.96 16.85 -1.37
CA ALA A 433 27.36 16.13 -2.51
C ALA A 433 26.57 17.06 -3.45
N SER A 434 26.13 18.23 -2.95
CA SER A 434 25.33 19.21 -3.67
C SER A 434 26.12 20.44 -4.14
N ALA A 435 27.44 20.49 -3.90
CA ALA A 435 28.28 21.68 -4.05
C ALA A 435 28.33 22.28 -5.46
N ARG A 436 27.83 21.56 -6.48
CA ARG A 436 27.70 22.05 -7.86
C ARG A 436 26.47 22.92 -8.11
N PHE A 437 25.53 23.04 -7.16
CA PHE A 437 24.17 23.51 -7.46
C PHE A 437 23.58 24.56 -6.49
N ASP A 438 24.38 25.07 -5.54
CA ASP A 438 24.04 26.13 -4.58
C ASP A 438 22.54 26.18 -4.18
N PRO A 439 22.05 25.17 -3.43
CA PRO A 439 20.62 25.04 -3.15
C PRO A 439 20.10 26.10 -2.19
N ASP A 440 18.88 26.59 -2.42
CA ASP A 440 18.11 27.31 -1.40
C ASP A 440 17.75 26.32 -0.27
N ILE A 441 18.22 26.57 0.96
CA ILE A 441 17.95 25.67 2.08
C ILE A 441 16.79 26.20 2.92
N TYR A 442 15.71 25.44 2.99
CA TYR A 442 14.51 25.74 3.77
C TYR A 442 14.55 24.95 5.08
N TRP A 443 14.58 25.70 6.18
CA TRP A 443 14.49 25.19 7.53
C TRP A 443 13.03 25.18 8.01
N PRO A 444 12.54 24.11 8.67
CA PRO A 444 11.13 23.90 8.95
C PRO A 444 10.62 24.68 10.17
N GLN A 445 11.25 25.81 10.49
CA GLN A 445 10.86 26.73 11.56
C GLN A 445 11.15 28.18 11.16
N PRO A 446 10.38 29.15 11.69
CA PRO A 446 10.68 30.57 11.51
C PRO A 446 12.10 30.94 11.95
N CYS A 447 12.76 31.86 11.23
CA CYS A 447 14.14 32.27 11.53
C CYS A 447 14.34 32.74 12.98
N GLU A 448 13.34 33.36 13.59
CA GLU A 448 13.44 33.86 14.96
C GLU A 448 13.53 32.75 16.00
N LEU A 449 12.84 31.64 15.78
CA LEU A 449 12.96 30.45 16.63
C LEU A 449 14.28 29.74 16.37
N LEU A 450 14.67 29.65 15.10
CA LEU A 450 15.91 29.03 14.69
C LEU A 450 17.14 29.72 15.32
N MET A 451 17.23 31.05 15.21
CA MET A 451 18.34 31.83 15.75
C MET A 451 18.43 31.76 17.29
N LYS A 452 17.33 31.40 17.99
CA LYS A 452 17.30 31.20 19.44
C LYS A 452 17.59 29.75 19.86
N SER A 453 17.62 28.81 18.91
CA SER A 453 17.86 27.40 19.19
C SER A 453 19.33 27.16 19.51
N ALA A 454 19.62 26.79 20.76
CA ALA A 454 20.96 26.38 21.20
C ALA A 454 21.48 25.18 20.38
N HIS A 455 20.56 24.29 19.99
CA HIS A 455 20.84 23.14 19.14
C HIS A 455 21.31 23.57 17.75
N TRP A 456 20.60 24.52 17.13
CA TRP A 456 21.00 25.08 15.84
C TRP A 456 22.34 25.80 15.90
N ILE A 457 22.58 26.60 16.95
CA ILE A 457 23.86 27.29 17.14
C ILE A 457 25.02 26.27 17.16
N HIS A 458 24.79 25.07 17.71
CA HIS A 458 25.78 24.01 17.72
C HIS A 458 25.97 23.36 16.34
N ILE A 459 24.88 22.99 15.64
CA ILE A 459 24.92 22.52 14.23
C ILE A 459 25.68 23.52 13.35
N PHE A 460 25.40 24.80 13.56
CA PHE A 460 26.00 25.90 12.83
C PHE A 460 27.52 26.00 13.05
N ARG A 461 27.96 25.83 14.30
CA ARG A 461 29.39 25.80 14.66
C ARG A 461 30.13 24.61 14.05
N VAL A 462 29.45 23.48 13.85
CA VAL A 462 30.03 22.28 13.23
C VAL A 462 30.11 22.41 11.71
N SER A 463 29.06 22.95 11.07
CA SER A 463 29.01 23.10 9.60
C SER A 463 29.77 24.32 9.07
N THR A 464 29.88 25.40 9.85
CA THR A 464 30.61 26.66 9.55
C THR A 464 30.22 27.43 8.26
N GLN A 465 29.12 27.05 7.58
CA GLN A 465 28.88 27.45 6.19
C GLN A 465 27.64 28.33 5.91
N PHE A 466 26.85 28.81 6.89
CA PHE A 466 25.53 29.43 6.61
C PHE A 466 25.21 30.77 7.32
N VAL A 467 24.22 31.52 6.85
CA VAL A 467 23.55 32.58 7.61
C VAL A 467 22.05 32.44 7.40
N ALA A 468 21.25 32.67 8.44
CA ALA A 468 19.81 32.84 8.29
C ALA A 468 19.53 34.22 7.68
N THR A 469 19.07 34.28 6.43
CA THR A 469 19.05 35.54 5.65
C THR A 469 17.65 36.03 5.30
N ASN A 470 16.67 35.14 5.11
CA ASN A 470 15.34 35.55 4.64
C ASN A 470 14.19 35.06 5.53
N LYS A 471 13.25 35.97 5.83
CA LYS A 471 12.10 35.76 6.72
C LYS A 471 10.86 35.36 5.92
N SER A 472 10.62 34.07 5.75
CA SER A 472 9.24 33.59 5.60
C SER A 472 8.60 33.48 6.99
N SER A 473 7.27 33.67 7.09
CA SER A 473 6.54 33.49 8.35
C SER A 473 6.54 32.03 8.83
N GLU A 474 6.73 31.08 7.92
CA GLU A 474 6.64 29.63 8.20
C GLU A 474 8.01 28.92 8.14
N PHE A 475 8.92 29.39 7.29
CA PHE A 475 10.24 28.77 7.06
C PHE A 475 11.38 29.78 7.24
N CYS A 476 12.55 29.30 7.63
CA CYS A 476 13.78 30.08 7.52
C CYS A 476 14.57 29.65 6.29
N VAL A 477 14.99 30.61 5.46
CA VAL A 477 15.92 30.32 4.36
C VAL A 477 17.35 30.57 4.84
N LEU A 478 18.22 29.59 4.61
CA LEU A 478 19.64 29.67 4.95
C LEU A 478 20.45 29.91 3.68
N ASP A 479 21.26 30.96 3.68
CA ASP A 479 22.23 31.22 2.60
C ASP A 479 23.59 30.69 3.01
N LYS A 480 24.34 30.20 2.02
CA LYS A 480 25.73 29.78 2.19
C LYS A 480 26.66 31.00 2.30
N PHE A 481 27.67 30.92 3.16
CA PHE A 481 28.75 31.90 3.29
C PHE A 481 29.70 31.90 2.09
#